data_AF-A0A7X6Y5I0-F1
#
_entry.id   AF-A0A7X6Y5I0-F1
#
_cell.length_a   1.000
_cell.length_b   1.000
_cell.length_c   1.000
_cell.angle_alpha   90.00
_cell.angle_beta   90.00
_cell.angle_gamma   90.00
#
_symmetry.space_group_name_H-M   'P 1'
#
loop_
_entity.id
_entity.type
_entity.pdbx_description
1 polymer ?
#
loop_
_entity_poly.entity_id
_entity_poly.type
_entity_poly.pdbx_seq_one_letter_code
_entity_poly.pdbx_strand_id
1 'polypeptide(L)'
;TQVARIAKEAGVADGTIYLYFTSKEDILVSLFAEKMGDFVSQLKEKLARVTGFKEQLRTLIAHHLEVLGSNPAQAMVTQIELRQIDPWINQGISGPLKSYFKVIEEVIRSGQQEGLVREDLDVRLARKILFGAVDEVVTCWVMTKKKYELSSLADPIFSILESAFCQNK
;
A
#
# COMPACT_ATOMS: atom_id res chain seq x y z
N THR A 1 12.73 16.87 9.36
CA THR A 1 14.07 16.73 8.76
C THR A 1 14.29 17.85 7.75
N GLN A 2 15.41 18.56 7.79
CA GLN A 2 15.72 19.62 6.82
C GLN A 2 16.34 19.04 5.54
N VAL A 3 16.10 19.66 4.38
CA VAL A 3 16.67 19.26 3.07
C VAL A 3 18.20 19.14 3.13
N ALA A 4 18.88 20.04 3.85
CA ALA A 4 20.33 19.98 4.08
C ALA A 4 20.79 18.70 4.79
N ARG A 5 19.97 18.13 5.69
CA ARG A 5 20.28 16.82 6.32
C ARG A 5 20.18 15.68 5.31
N ILE A 6 19.24 15.75 4.37
CA ILE A 6 19.10 14.75 3.30
C ILE A 6 20.30 14.82 2.36
N ALA A 7 20.72 16.03 1.97
CA ALA A 7 21.91 16.24 1.14
C ALA A 7 23.17 15.66 1.81
N LYS A 8 23.37 15.97 3.10
CA LYS A 8 24.48 15.44 3.89
C LYS A 8 24.49 13.91 3.94
N GLU A 9 23.34 13.28 4.22
CA GLU A 9 23.24 11.82 4.30
C GLU A 9 23.46 11.15 2.93
N ALA A 10 23.03 11.81 1.85
CA ALA A 10 23.21 11.37 0.47
C ALA A 10 24.63 11.66 -0.08
N GLY A 11 25.48 12.36 0.67
CA GLY A 11 26.84 12.72 0.24
C GLY A 11 26.89 13.74 -0.91
N VAL A 12 25.84 14.54 -1.08
CA VAL A 12 25.74 15.58 -2.13
C VAL A 12 25.67 16.98 -1.52
N ALA A 13 25.99 18.00 -2.32
CA ALA A 13 25.79 19.39 -1.91
C ALA A 13 24.30 19.75 -1.85
N ASP A 14 23.93 20.67 -0.95
CA ASP A 14 22.54 21.13 -0.80
C ASP A 14 21.93 21.61 -2.12
N GLY A 15 22.70 22.35 -2.93
CA GLY A 15 22.28 22.83 -4.25
C GLY A 15 21.94 21.70 -5.23
N THR A 16 22.56 20.53 -5.11
CA THR A 16 22.27 19.37 -5.98
C THR A 16 20.88 18.81 -5.73
N ILE A 17 20.39 18.82 -4.48
CA ILE A 17 19.03 18.38 -4.17
C ILE A 17 17.99 19.31 -4.80
N TYR A 18 18.24 20.63 -4.76
CA TYR A 18 17.34 21.63 -5.36
C TYR A 18 17.28 21.61 -6.88
N LEU A 19 18.19 20.90 -7.57
CA LEU A 19 18.07 20.64 -9.01
C LEU A 19 16.93 19.66 -9.33
N TYR A 20 16.58 18.78 -8.39
CA TYR A 20 15.60 17.72 -8.59
C TYR A 20 14.31 17.94 -7.80
N PHE A 21 14.37 18.66 -6.67
CA PHE A 21 13.25 18.82 -5.76
C PHE A 21 13.13 20.24 -5.24
N THR A 22 11.89 20.73 -5.17
CA THR A 22 11.57 22.09 -4.73
C THR A 22 11.41 22.21 -3.21
N SER A 23 11.06 21.13 -2.52
CA SER A 23 10.89 21.09 -1.07
C SER A 23 11.11 19.69 -0.48
N LYS A 24 11.04 19.56 0.84
CA LYS A 24 11.06 18.26 1.53
C LYS A 24 9.83 17.44 1.15
N GLU A 25 8.69 18.10 1.02
CA GLU A 25 7.41 17.49 0.65
C GLU A 25 7.50 16.94 -0.78
N ASP A 26 8.17 17.66 -1.69
CA ASP A 26 8.46 17.22 -3.06
C ASP A 26 9.29 15.94 -3.11
N ILE A 27 10.32 15.85 -2.26
CA ILE A 27 11.11 14.63 -2.08
C ILE A 27 10.21 13.48 -1.62
N LEU A 28 9.36 13.71 -0.61
CA LEU A 28 8.50 12.68 -0.04
C LEU A 28 7.46 12.15 -1.04
N VAL A 29 6.80 13.05 -1.77
CA VAL A 29 5.80 12.69 -2.80
C VAL A 29 6.46 11.95 -3.96
N SER A 30 7.62 12.44 -4.43
CA SER A 30 8.36 11.81 -5.53
C SER A 30 8.85 10.40 -5.14
N LEU A 31 9.43 10.26 -3.95
CA LEU A 31 9.85 8.95 -3.43
C LEU A 31 8.66 7.99 -3.28
N PHE A 32 7.52 8.49 -2.78
CA PHE A 32 6.31 7.67 -2.66
C PHE A 32 5.80 7.22 -4.04
N ALA A 33 5.78 8.11 -5.02
CA ALA A 33 5.34 7.78 -6.38
C ALA A 33 6.20 6.68 -7.02
N GLU A 34 7.52 6.78 -6.90
CA GLU A 34 8.47 5.76 -7.36
C GLU A 34 8.20 4.42 -6.67
N LYS A 35 8.18 4.40 -5.33
CA LYS A 35 8.00 3.16 -4.56
C LYS A 35 6.63 2.53 -4.77
N MET A 36 5.59 3.32 -4.99
CA MET A 36 4.26 2.80 -5.32
C MET A 36 4.23 2.21 -6.74
N GLY A 37 4.99 2.79 -7.67
CA GLY A 37 5.20 2.22 -9.01
C GLY A 37 5.84 0.82 -8.94
N ASP A 38 6.93 0.69 -8.18
CA ASP A 38 7.59 -0.60 -7.94
C ASP A 38 6.63 -1.60 -7.27
N PHE A 39 5.93 -1.14 -6.22
CA PHE A 39 4.98 -1.94 -5.47
C PHE A 39 3.91 -2.56 -6.37
N VAL A 40 3.27 -1.73 -7.21
CA VAL A 40 2.20 -2.18 -8.11
C VAL A 40 2.75 -3.08 -9.22
N SER A 41 3.95 -2.81 -9.72
CA SER A 41 4.58 -3.64 -10.76
C SER A 41 4.85 -5.05 -10.25
N GLN A 42 5.47 -5.16 -9.07
CA GLN A 42 5.72 -6.44 -8.42
C GLN A 42 4.42 -7.17 -8.06
N LEU A 43 3.42 -6.45 -7.56
CA LEU A 43 2.11 -7.05 -7.26
C LEU A 43 1.49 -7.66 -8.51
N LYS A 44 1.51 -6.96 -9.64
CA LYS A 44 0.96 -7.48 -10.91
C LYS A 44 1.71 -8.72 -11.38
N GLU A 45 3.03 -8.76 -11.25
CA GLU A 45 3.82 -9.95 -11.57
C GLU A 45 3.44 -11.16 -10.71
N LYS A 46 3.22 -10.94 -9.40
CA LYS A 46 2.75 -12.00 -8.48
C LYS A 46 1.33 -12.46 -8.84
N LEU A 47 0.42 -11.52 -9.11
CA LEU A 47 -0.96 -11.83 -9.49
C LEU A 47 -1.06 -12.58 -10.83
N ALA A 48 -0.15 -12.34 -11.77
CA ALA A 48 -0.11 -13.07 -13.04
C ALA A 48 0.24 -14.56 -12.89
N ARG A 49 0.76 -14.99 -11.73
CA ARG A 49 1.17 -16.37 -11.45
C ARG A 49 0.12 -17.17 -10.67
N VAL A 50 -0.98 -16.53 -10.27
CA VAL A 50 -2.05 -17.16 -9.48
C VAL A 50 -3.38 -17.00 -10.19
N THR A 51 -4.28 -17.96 -9.96
CA THR A 51 -5.61 -17.98 -10.58
C THR A 51 -6.69 -18.10 -9.51
N GLY A 52 -7.81 -17.43 -9.75
CA GLY A 52 -8.96 -17.44 -8.86
C GLY A 52 -8.88 -16.37 -7.76
N PHE A 53 -10.04 -15.85 -7.39
CA PHE A 53 -10.19 -14.73 -6.47
C PHE A 53 -9.47 -14.92 -5.13
N LYS A 54 -9.57 -16.11 -4.52
CA LYS A 54 -9.02 -16.37 -3.18
C LYS A 54 -7.49 -16.22 -3.17
N GLU A 55 -6.80 -16.83 -4.14
CA GLU A 55 -5.34 -16.74 -4.22
C GLU A 55 -4.88 -15.34 -4.62
N GLN A 56 -5.63 -14.65 -5.49
CA GLN A 56 -5.36 -13.25 -5.80
C GLN A 56 -5.50 -12.34 -4.58
N LEU A 57 -6.57 -12.50 -3.79
CA LEU A 57 -6.81 -11.75 -2.55
C LEU A 57 -5.70 -12.02 -1.52
N ARG A 58 -5.34 -13.29 -1.29
CA ARG A 58 -4.24 -13.66 -0.40
C ARG A 58 -2.92 -13.05 -0.87
N THR A 59 -2.61 -13.14 -2.16
CA THR A 59 -1.39 -12.58 -2.76
C THR A 59 -1.30 -11.07 -2.55
N LEU A 60 -2.42 -10.36 -2.72
CA LEU A 60 -2.48 -8.92 -2.55
C LEU A 60 -2.21 -8.51 -1.10
N ILE A 61 -2.87 -9.17 -0.14
CA ILE A 61 -2.67 -8.92 1.29
C ILE A 61 -1.23 -9.23 1.70
N ALA A 62 -0.73 -10.41 1.32
CA ALA A 62 0.62 -10.86 1.65
C ALA A 62 1.68 -9.89 1.09
N HIS A 63 1.56 -9.48 -0.18
CA HIS A 63 2.49 -8.54 -0.80
C HIS A 63 2.50 -7.18 -0.09
N HIS A 64 1.33 -6.66 0.31
CA HIS A 64 1.24 -5.40 1.06
C HIS A 64 1.97 -5.49 2.40
N LEU A 65 1.71 -6.55 3.17
CA LEU A 65 2.34 -6.77 4.46
C LEU A 65 3.85 -7.06 4.34
N GLU A 66 4.27 -7.81 3.32
CA GLU A 66 5.67 -8.14 3.06
C GLU A 66 6.49 -6.89 2.75
N VAL A 67 6.02 -6.05 1.81
CA VAL A 67 6.77 -4.85 1.41
C VAL A 67 6.93 -3.90 2.59
N LEU A 68 5.87 -3.62 3.35
CA LEU A 68 5.96 -2.71 4.50
C LEU A 68 6.61 -3.36 5.73
N GLY A 69 6.52 -4.68 5.89
CA GLY A 69 7.19 -5.41 6.96
C GLY A 69 8.71 -5.53 6.75
N SER A 70 9.17 -5.58 5.50
CA SER A 70 10.59 -5.75 5.16
C SER A 70 11.47 -4.55 5.54
N ASN A 71 10.87 -3.35 5.65
CA ASN A 71 11.60 -2.13 5.98
C ASN A 71 10.77 -1.23 6.92
N PRO A 72 10.95 -1.33 8.24
CA PRO A 72 10.23 -0.52 9.22
C PRO A 72 10.40 0.99 9.03
N ALA A 73 11.57 1.45 8.55
CA ALA A 73 11.80 2.87 8.30
C ALA A 73 10.97 3.36 7.11
N GLN A 74 10.84 2.56 6.06
CA GLN A 74 9.96 2.86 4.93
C GLN A 74 8.49 2.84 5.36
N ALA A 75 8.07 1.86 6.16
CA ALA A 75 6.71 1.81 6.70
C ALA A 75 6.38 3.04 7.56
N MET A 76 7.35 3.55 8.34
CA MET A 76 7.20 4.79 9.10
C MET A 76 6.95 6.00 8.20
N VAL A 77 7.66 6.11 7.07
CA VAL A 77 7.42 7.20 6.10
C VAL A 77 6.00 7.11 5.55
N THR A 78 5.56 5.93 5.12
CA THR A 78 4.22 5.77 4.52
C THR A 78 3.08 5.93 5.53
N GLN A 79 3.27 5.43 6.76
CA GLN A 79 2.19 5.37 7.75
C GLN A 79 2.11 6.59 8.68
N ILE A 80 3.20 7.38 8.79
CA ILE A 80 3.24 8.55 9.69
C ILE A 80 3.57 9.82 8.92
N GLU A 81 4.71 9.87 8.22
CA GLU A 81 5.20 11.11 7.60
C GLU A 81 4.34 11.58 6.42
N LEU A 82 3.76 10.67 5.64
CA LEU A 82 2.89 11.00 4.49
C LEU A 82 1.44 11.30 4.88
N ARG A 83 1.00 10.98 6.11
CA ARG A 83 -0.38 11.20 6.58
C ARG A 83 -0.62 12.59 7.15
N GLN A 84 0.20 13.57 6.79
CA GLN A 84 0.06 14.92 7.29
C GLN A 84 -1.18 15.62 6.72
N ILE A 85 -1.69 16.60 7.46
CA ILE A 85 -2.87 17.40 7.09
C ILE A 85 -2.56 18.33 5.89
N ASP A 86 -1.34 18.30 5.36
CA ASP A 86 -0.95 19.08 4.19
C ASP A 86 -1.74 18.64 2.93
N PRO A 87 -2.60 19.51 2.36
CA PRO A 87 -3.37 19.19 1.16
C PRO A 87 -2.50 18.88 -0.05
N TRP A 88 -1.32 19.49 -0.16
CA TRP A 88 -0.40 19.29 -1.28
C TRP A 88 0.19 17.87 -1.26
N ILE A 89 0.61 17.38 -0.08
CA ILE A 89 1.06 15.99 0.09
C ILE A 89 -0.09 15.04 -0.24
N ASN A 90 -1.28 15.27 0.32
CA ASN A 90 -2.46 14.43 0.07
C ASN A 90 -2.82 14.35 -1.42
N GLN A 91 -2.74 15.47 -2.14
CA GLN A 91 -2.96 15.50 -3.58
C GLN A 91 -1.86 14.74 -4.33
N GLY A 92 -0.59 14.95 -3.95
CA GLY A 92 0.57 14.29 -4.55
C GLY A 92 0.55 12.76 -4.42
N ILE A 93 0.10 12.22 -3.28
CA ILE A 93 0.02 10.76 -3.04
C ILE A 93 -1.24 10.10 -3.64
N SER A 94 -2.30 10.88 -3.89
CA SER A 94 -3.57 10.34 -4.41
C SER A 94 -3.42 9.71 -5.80
N GLY A 95 -2.58 10.30 -6.65
CA GLY A 95 -2.28 9.79 -7.99
C GLY A 95 -1.62 8.41 -7.95
N PRO A 96 -0.45 8.28 -7.28
CA PRO A 96 0.22 6.99 -7.11
C PRO A 96 -0.67 5.89 -6.50
N LEU A 97 -1.49 6.20 -5.49
CA LEU A 97 -2.39 5.19 -4.88
C LEU A 97 -3.47 4.68 -5.84
N LYS A 98 -3.86 5.47 -6.84
CA LYS A 98 -4.92 5.12 -7.79
C LYS A 98 -4.59 3.85 -8.59
N SER A 99 -3.31 3.60 -8.90
CA SER A 99 -2.89 2.41 -9.62
C SER A 99 -3.07 1.14 -8.79
N TYR A 100 -2.74 1.19 -7.50
CA TYR A 100 -2.98 0.09 -6.56
C TYR A 100 -4.48 -0.15 -6.34
N PHE A 101 -5.24 0.93 -6.16
CA PHE A 101 -6.70 0.85 -6.06
C PHE A 101 -7.34 0.16 -7.26
N LYS A 102 -6.85 0.45 -8.47
CA LYS A 102 -7.33 -0.23 -9.68
C LYS A 102 -7.07 -1.74 -9.64
N VAL A 103 -5.89 -2.17 -9.18
CA VAL A 103 -5.56 -3.60 -9.05
C VAL A 103 -6.48 -4.30 -8.05
N ILE A 104 -6.75 -3.68 -6.89
CA ILE A 104 -7.71 -4.21 -5.91
C ILE A 104 -9.10 -4.36 -6.52
N GLU A 105 -9.58 -3.33 -7.23
CA GLU A 105 -10.90 -3.37 -7.88
C GLU A 105 -10.97 -4.44 -8.98
N GLU A 106 -9.89 -4.67 -9.72
CA GLU A 106 -9.80 -5.74 -10.74
C GLU A 106 -9.93 -7.13 -10.10
N VAL A 107 -9.24 -7.39 -8.97
CA VAL A 107 -9.35 -8.66 -8.23
C VAL A 107 -10.78 -8.88 -7.72
N ILE A 108 -11.40 -7.86 -7.12
CA ILE A 108 -12.78 -7.95 -6.62
C ILE A 108 -13.76 -8.24 -7.75
N ARG A 109 -13.61 -7.58 -8.91
CA ARG A 109 -14.45 -7.83 -10.09
C ARG A 109 -14.26 -9.23 -10.65
N SER A 110 -13.03 -9.76 -10.69
CA SER A 110 -12.79 -11.16 -11.06
C SER A 110 -13.56 -12.10 -10.15
N GLY A 111 -13.52 -11.87 -8.84
CA GLY A 111 -14.28 -12.66 -7.87
C GLY A 111 -15.80 -12.60 -8.07
N GLN A 112 -16.33 -11.46 -8.51
CA GLN A 112 -17.76 -11.35 -8.87
C GLN A 112 -18.07 -12.16 -10.14
N GLN A 113 -17.21 -12.09 -11.16
CA GLN A 113 -17.36 -12.87 -12.40
C GLN A 113 -17.26 -14.38 -12.15
N GLU A 114 -16.44 -14.80 -11.19
CA GLU A 114 -16.31 -16.19 -10.74
C GLU A 114 -17.50 -16.65 -9.87
N GLY A 115 -18.41 -15.76 -9.49
CA GLY A 115 -19.53 -16.05 -8.58
C GLY A 115 -19.10 -16.35 -7.14
N LEU A 116 -17.89 -15.93 -6.75
CA LEU A 116 -17.34 -16.12 -5.41
C LEU A 116 -17.62 -14.91 -4.50
N VAL A 117 -17.50 -13.70 -5.06
CA VAL A 117 -17.81 -12.44 -4.37
C VAL A 117 -19.27 -12.08 -4.62
N ARG A 118 -19.97 -11.64 -3.57
CA ARG A 118 -21.39 -11.26 -3.66
C ARG A 118 -21.60 -10.14 -4.70
N GLU A 119 -22.60 -10.30 -5.56
CA GLU A 119 -22.86 -9.38 -6.69
C GLU A 119 -23.30 -7.98 -6.23
N ASP A 120 -23.94 -7.88 -5.07
CA ASP A 120 -24.43 -6.63 -4.48
C ASP A 120 -23.33 -5.83 -3.75
N LEU A 121 -22.10 -6.34 -3.69
CA LEU A 121 -20.98 -5.63 -3.09
C LEU A 121 -20.51 -4.49 -4.00
N ASP A 122 -20.60 -3.26 -3.50
CA ASP A 122 -19.98 -2.12 -4.17
C ASP A 122 -18.46 -2.28 -4.17
N VAL A 123 -17.89 -2.39 -5.38
CA VAL A 123 -16.45 -2.63 -5.59
C VAL A 123 -15.58 -1.53 -4.98
N ARG A 124 -16.02 -0.27 -4.98
CA ARG A 124 -15.24 0.85 -4.43
C ARG A 124 -15.27 0.86 -2.91
N LEU A 125 -16.38 0.49 -2.29
CA LEU A 125 -16.52 0.30 -0.86
C LEU A 125 -15.68 -0.89 -0.40
N ALA A 126 -15.78 -2.02 -1.08
CA ALA A 126 -14.96 -3.20 -0.80
C ALA A 126 -13.47 -2.89 -0.89
N ARG A 127 -13.04 -2.16 -1.93
CA ARG A 127 -11.67 -1.66 -2.05
C ARG A 127 -11.27 -0.81 -0.83
N LYS A 128 -12.11 0.15 -0.41
CA LYS A 128 -11.83 1.00 0.76
C LYS A 128 -11.65 0.17 2.03
N ILE A 129 -12.51 -0.83 2.24
CA ILE A 129 -12.47 -1.72 3.41
C ILE A 129 -11.20 -2.58 3.37
N LEU A 130 -10.91 -3.23 2.24
CA LEU A 130 -9.72 -4.05 2.07
C LEU A 130 -8.45 -3.23 2.31
N PHE A 131 -8.31 -2.09 1.62
CA PHE A 131 -7.15 -1.23 1.78
C PHE A 131 -7.04 -0.75 3.22
N GLY A 132 -8.10 -0.18 3.78
CA GLY A 132 -8.11 0.36 5.14
C GLY A 132 -7.79 -0.68 6.22
N ALA A 133 -8.31 -1.91 6.08
CA ALA A 133 -8.02 -2.98 7.04
C ALA A 133 -6.53 -3.36 7.05
N VAL A 134 -5.94 -3.59 5.87
CA VAL A 134 -4.52 -3.95 5.76
C VAL A 134 -3.63 -2.79 6.21
N ASP A 135 -3.96 -1.58 5.77
CA ASP A 135 -3.23 -0.34 6.05
C ASP A 135 -3.25 0.03 7.55
N GLU A 136 -4.37 -0.17 8.23
CA GLU A 136 -4.49 0.04 9.68
C GLU A 136 -3.69 -0.99 10.47
N VAL A 137 -3.65 -2.26 10.03
CA VAL A 137 -2.79 -3.28 10.65
C VAL A 137 -1.32 -2.88 10.57
N VAL A 138 -0.86 -2.36 9.43
CA VAL A 138 0.50 -1.84 9.30
C VAL A 138 0.72 -0.63 10.20
N THR A 139 -0.24 0.29 10.25
CA THR A 139 -0.17 1.48 11.13
C THR A 139 0.01 1.08 12.59
N CYS A 140 -0.82 0.16 13.09
CA CYS A 140 -0.70 -0.41 14.43
C CYS A 140 0.67 -1.04 14.68
N TRP A 141 1.20 -1.81 13.71
CA TRP A 141 2.52 -2.43 13.82
C TRP A 141 3.64 -1.39 13.93
N VAL A 142 3.64 -0.37 13.08
CA VAL A 142 4.61 0.74 13.11
C VAL A 142 4.54 1.48 14.45
N MET A 143 3.33 1.83 14.90
CA MET A 143 3.14 2.62 16.12
C MET A 143 3.54 1.87 17.39
N THR A 144 3.27 0.56 17.44
CA THR A 144 3.53 -0.24 18.64
C THR A 144 4.96 -0.77 18.74
N LYS A 145 5.78 -0.60 17.68
CA LYS A 145 7.17 -1.13 17.59
C LYS A 145 7.26 -2.63 17.94
N LYS A 146 6.18 -3.38 17.69
CA LYS A 146 6.09 -4.79 18.08
C LYS A 146 7.00 -5.63 17.19
N LYS A 147 7.60 -6.66 17.79
CA LYS A 147 8.60 -7.54 17.17
C LYS A 147 8.01 -8.73 16.39
N TYR A 148 6.70 -8.74 16.14
CA TYR A 148 6.11 -9.83 15.36
C TYR A 148 6.28 -9.59 13.87
N GLU A 149 6.37 -10.69 13.11
CA GLU A 149 6.49 -10.67 11.66
C GLU A 149 5.16 -10.23 11.04
N LEU A 150 5.13 -9.09 10.36
CA LEU A 150 3.90 -8.49 9.85
C LEU A 150 3.19 -9.40 8.82
N SER A 151 3.97 -10.11 8.00
CA SER A 151 3.52 -11.11 7.03
C SER A 151 2.69 -12.24 7.65
N SER A 152 2.93 -12.59 8.91
CA SER A 152 2.17 -13.65 9.62
C SER A 152 0.69 -13.32 9.78
N LEU A 153 0.31 -12.04 9.60
CA LEU A 153 -1.08 -11.60 9.64
C LEU A 153 -1.81 -11.74 8.29
N ALA A 154 -1.15 -12.19 7.23
CA ALA A 154 -1.76 -12.32 5.91
C ALA A 154 -2.97 -13.26 5.90
N ASP A 155 -2.82 -14.47 6.45
CA ASP A 155 -3.90 -15.47 6.46
C ASP A 155 -5.08 -15.06 7.38
N PRO A 156 -4.86 -14.55 8.61
CA PRO A 156 -5.95 -14.01 9.43
C PRO A 156 -6.74 -12.89 8.73
N ILE A 157 -6.05 -11.92 8.11
CA ILE A 157 -6.72 -10.81 7.41
C ILE A 157 -7.48 -11.34 6.17
N PHE A 158 -6.86 -12.25 5.43
CA PHE A 158 -7.50 -12.93 4.30
C PHE A 158 -8.81 -13.61 4.72
N SER A 159 -8.78 -14.41 5.79
CA SER A 159 -9.97 -15.13 6.28
C SER A 159 -11.13 -14.19 6.64
N ILE A 160 -10.83 -13.06 7.29
CA ILE A 160 -11.83 -12.04 7.63
C ILE A 160 -12.42 -11.41 6.36
N LEU A 161 -11.57 -10.97 5.43
CA LEU A 161 -12.01 -10.29 4.21
C LEU A 161 -12.75 -11.25 3.26
N GLU A 162 -12.29 -12.48 3.13
CA GLU A 162 -12.97 -13.53 2.39
C GLU A 162 -14.38 -13.75 2.95
N SER A 163 -14.51 -13.92 4.26
CA SER A 163 -15.83 -14.11 4.91
C SER A 163 -16.75 -12.90 4.73
N ALA A 164 -16.19 -11.69 4.68
CA ALA A 164 -16.96 -10.46 4.47
C ALA A 164 -17.42 -10.26 3.02
N PHE A 165 -16.63 -10.70 2.04
CA PHE A 165 -16.87 -10.43 0.62
C PHE A 165 -17.58 -11.59 -0.09
N CYS A 166 -17.33 -12.83 0.35
CA CYS A 166 -17.88 -14.02 -0.26
C CYS A 166 -19.28 -14.34 0.27
N GLN A 167 -20.07 -15.03 -0.55
CA GLN A 167 -21.33 -15.62 -0.09
C GLN A 167 -21.02 -16.86 0.76
N ASN A 168 -21.64 -16.97 1.94
CA ASN A 168 -21.74 -18.27 2.60
C ASN A 168 -22.61 -19.16 1.72
N LYS A 169 -22.00 -20.19 1.11
CA LYS A 169 -22.76 -21.31 0.56
C LYS A 169 -23.28 -22.18 1.70
#